data_AF-A0A1B1BLI2-F1
#
_entry.id   AF-A0A1B1BLI2-F1
#
_cell.length_a   1.000
_cell.length_b   1.000
_cell.length_c   1.000
_cell.angle_alpha   90.00
_cell.angle_beta   90.00
_cell.angle_gamma   90.00
#
_symmetry.space_group_name_H-M   'P 1'
#
loop_
_entity.id
_entity.type
_entity.pdbx_description
1 polymer ?
#
loop_
_entity_poly.entity_id
_entity_poly.type
_entity_poly.pdbx_seq_one_letter_code
_entity_poly.pdbx_strand_id
1 'polypeptide(L)'
;MTSPVTDSGRIGAGGAYADLIAHDGHLLAGAVAVIAAGDGPLVVHGPGAEHHTGLVLALAFLAAGVPEDEAVAAALTAEPHPAALRQALADVAALGGVEPYLLRNGLTVTLFLALRERFAGDDAGFAAGDVS
;
A
#
# COMPACT_ATOMS: atom_id res chain seq x y z
N MET A 1 -5.52 42.01 -13.38
CA MET A 1 -4.63 40.85 -13.21
C MET A 1 -5.39 39.84 -12.38
N THR A 2 -6.09 38.93 -13.04
CA THR A 2 -6.90 37.87 -12.42
C THR A 2 -6.06 36.59 -12.41
N SER A 3 -5.70 36.12 -11.22
CA SER A 3 -5.09 34.80 -11.06
C SER A 3 -6.06 33.70 -11.51
N PRO A 4 -5.58 32.64 -12.18
CA PRO A 4 -6.44 31.51 -12.48
C PRO A 4 -6.72 30.75 -11.18
N VAL A 5 -8.01 30.59 -10.87
CA VAL A 5 -8.49 29.54 -9.97
C VAL A 5 -8.12 28.21 -10.63
N THR A 6 -7.18 27.48 -10.02
CA THR A 6 -6.99 26.07 -10.36
C THR A 6 -8.26 25.32 -9.97
N ASP A 7 -8.90 24.76 -10.99
CA ASP A 7 -10.00 23.82 -10.91
C ASP A 7 -9.53 22.54 -10.18
N SER A 8 -9.51 22.58 -8.85
CA SER A 8 -9.30 21.40 -7.99
C SER A 8 -10.51 20.45 -7.98
N GLY A 9 -11.47 20.64 -8.88
CA GLY A 9 -12.77 19.99 -8.87
C GLY A 9 -12.91 18.85 -9.86
N ARG A 10 -11.94 17.92 -10.00
CA ARG A 10 -12.19 16.63 -10.69
C ARG A 10 -11.10 15.54 -10.67
N ILE A 11 -10.10 15.59 -9.78
CA ILE A 11 -9.23 14.42 -9.60
C ILE A 11 -9.96 13.39 -8.71
N GLY A 12 -10.71 12.47 -9.34
CA GLY A 12 -11.20 11.30 -8.62
C GLY A 12 -10.02 10.54 -8.01
N ALA A 13 -10.24 9.79 -6.91
CA ALA A 13 -9.19 9.09 -6.18
C ALA A 13 -8.23 8.26 -7.09
N GLY A 14 -8.74 7.71 -8.20
CA GLY A 14 -7.92 7.00 -9.19
C GLY A 14 -6.91 7.87 -9.96
N GLY A 15 -7.23 9.14 -10.25
CA GLY A 15 -6.29 10.07 -10.90
C GLY A 15 -5.15 10.48 -9.97
N ALA A 16 -5.42 10.63 -8.68
CA ALA A 16 -4.41 10.92 -7.68
C ALA A 16 -3.43 9.74 -7.47
N TYR A 17 -3.92 8.49 -7.54
CA TYR A 17 -3.04 7.31 -7.47
C TYR A 17 -2.13 7.17 -8.68
N ALA A 18 -2.66 7.37 -9.89
CA ALA A 18 -1.86 7.23 -11.12
C ALA A 18 -0.66 8.19 -11.12
N ASP A 19 -0.86 9.45 -10.73
CA ASP A 19 0.22 10.44 -10.64
C ASP A 19 1.24 10.05 -9.56
N LEU A 20 0.77 9.61 -8.38
CA LEU A 20 1.63 9.16 -7.29
C LEU A 20 2.48 7.94 -7.69
N ILE A 21 1.88 6.96 -8.39
CA ILE A 21 2.57 5.75 -8.86
C ILE A 21 3.63 6.11 -9.91
N ALA A 22 3.28 7.02 -10.83
CA ALA A 22 4.15 7.39 -11.93
C ALA A 22 5.34 8.27 -11.51
N HIS A 23 5.14 9.19 -10.57
CA HIS A 23 6.12 10.23 -10.27
C HIS A 23 6.71 10.14 -8.85
N ASP A 24 5.96 9.57 -7.91
CA ASP A 24 6.28 9.60 -6.49
C ASP A 24 6.43 8.20 -5.87
N GLY A 25 6.78 7.20 -6.69
CA GLY A 25 6.96 5.83 -6.24
C GLY A 25 7.99 5.66 -5.11
N HIS A 26 8.98 6.55 -5.02
CA HIS A 26 9.94 6.60 -3.91
C HIS A 26 9.28 6.96 -2.57
N LEU A 27 8.23 7.78 -2.55
CA LEU A 27 7.46 8.08 -1.33
C LEU A 27 6.66 6.85 -0.89
N LEU A 28 6.07 6.13 -1.84
CA LEU A 28 5.37 4.87 -1.58
C LEU A 28 6.33 3.81 -1.02
N ALA A 29 7.48 3.61 -1.67
CA ALA A 29 8.51 2.69 -1.19
C ALA A 29 9.05 3.09 0.19
N GLY A 30 9.26 4.39 0.43
CA GLY A 30 9.66 4.92 1.74
C GLY A 30 8.63 4.65 2.84
N ALA A 31 7.34 4.83 2.55
CA ALA A 31 6.28 4.52 3.51
C ALA A 31 6.21 3.03 3.83
N VAL A 32 6.36 2.16 2.82
CA VAL A 32 6.45 0.70 3.01
C VAL A 32 7.70 0.33 3.84
N ALA A 33 8.82 1.00 3.63
CA ALA A 33 10.04 0.80 4.42
C ALA A 33 9.83 1.15 5.91
N VAL A 34 9.08 2.22 6.21
CA VAL A 34 8.72 2.58 7.59
C VAL A 34 7.87 1.49 8.25
N ILE A 35 6.92 0.90 7.52
CA ILE A 35 6.12 -0.22 8.01
C ILE A 35 6.99 -1.44 8.31
N ALA A 36 7.90 -1.76 7.40
CA ALA A 36 8.82 -2.89 7.54
C ALA A 36 9.77 -2.73 8.75
N ALA A 37 10.25 -1.51 9.00
CA ALA A 37 11.23 -1.22 10.04
C ALA A 37 10.64 -0.93 11.43
N GLY A 38 9.31 -0.72 11.54
CA GLY A 38 8.70 -0.35 12.80
C GLY A 38 8.61 -1.52 13.78
N ASP A 39 8.99 -1.31 15.03
CA ASP A 39 8.77 -2.31 16.09
C ASP A 39 7.36 -2.14 16.70
N GLY A 40 6.57 -3.22 16.73
CA GLY A 40 5.24 -3.22 17.36
C GLY A 40 4.13 -2.52 16.55
N PRO A 41 2.98 -2.16 17.18
CA PRO A 41 1.83 -1.58 16.49
C PRO A 41 2.14 -0.22 15.85
N LEU A 42 1.73 -0.03 14.58
CA LEU A 42 1.92 1.21 13.82
C LEU A 42 0.56 1.85 13.51
N VAL A 43 0.51 3.18 13.58
CA VAL A 43 -0.62 3.98 13.09
C VAL A 43 -0.18 4.71 11.83
N VAL A 44 -0.78 4.35 10.70
CA VAL A 44 -0.54 5.03 9.42
C VAL A 44 -1.67 6.02 9.19
N HIS A 45 -1.36 7.30 9.09
CA HIS A 45 -2.32 8.34 8.76
C HIS A 45 -1.70 9.36 7.79
N GLY A 46 -2.48 9.83 6.82
CA GLY A 46 -2.14 10.98 5.98
C GLY A 46 -2.82 12.27 6.50
N PRO A 47 -2.23 13.46 6.32
CA PRO A 47 -2.91 14.71 6.64
C PRO A 47 -4.04 14.98 5.62
N GLY A 48 -5.29 14.70 6.01
CA GLY A 48 -6.50 15.15 5.33
C GLY A 48 -6.78 14.54 3.95
N ALA A 49 -7.82 13.71 3.84
CA ALA A 49 -8.50 13.26 2.60
C ALA A 49 -7.64 12.69 1.42
N GLU A 50 -6.32 12.64 1.55
CA GLU A 50 -5.42 12.05 0.56
C GLU A 50 -5.28 10.56 0.88
N HIS A 51 -6.09 9.79 0.15
CA HIS A 51 -6.39 8.38 0.30
C HIS A 51 -5.20 7.40 0.11
N HIS A 52 -3.95 7.81 0.27
CA HIS A 52 -2.78 6.95 -0.01
C HIS A 52 -2.51 5.86 1.05
N THR A 53 -3.10 5.93 2.24
CA THR A 53 -2.87 4.95 3.31
C THR A 53 -3.26 3.53 2.87
N GLY A 54 -4.42 3.36 2.22
CA GLY A 54 -4.84 2.05 1.75
C GLY A 54 -3.90 1.47 0.69
N LEU A 55 -3.41 2.31 -0.23
CA LEU A 55 -2.43 1.88 -1.24
C LEU A 55 -1.12 1.44 -0.59
N VAL A 56 -0.59 2.20 0.37
CA VAL A 56 0.63 1.83 1.10
C VAL A 56 0.47 0.50 1.84
N LEU A 57 -0.67 0.30 2.52
CA LEU A 57 -0.97 -0.95 3.22
C LEU A 57 -1.07 -2.13 2.24
N ALA A 58 -1.81 -1.97 1.13
CA ALA A 58 -1.94 -3.01 0.12
C ALA A 58 -0.57 -3.41 -0.47
N LEU A 59 0.29 -2.44 -0.78
CA LEU A 59 1.65 -2.70 -1.26
C LEU A 59 2.50 -3.44 -0.21
N ALA A 60 2.38 -3.08 1.08
CA ALA A 60 3.09 -3.76 2.17
C ALA A 60 2.65 -5.22 2.33
N PHE A 61 1.34 -5.49 2.29
CA PHE A 61 0.79 -6.84 2.36
C PHE A 61 1.20 -7.70 1.16
N LEU A 62 1.08 -7.16 -0.06
CA LEU A 62 1.51 -7.85 -1.27
C LEU A 62 3.02 -8.13 -1.27
N ALA A 63 3.84 -7.19 -0.80
CA ALA A 63 5.28 -7.39 -0.61
C ALA A 63 5.60 -8.44 0.46
N ALA A 64 4.72 -8.63 1.44
CA ALA A 64 4.80 -9.70 2.43
C ALA A 64 4.32 -11.07 1.90
N GLY A 65 3.78 -11.12 0.68
CA GLY A 65 3.26 -12.34 0.06
C GLY A 65 1.81 -12.66 0.41
N VAL A 66 1.08 -11.72 1.03
CA VAL A 66 -0.37 -11.86 1.28
C VAL A 66 -1.11 -11.87 -0.07
N PRO A 67 -2.10 -12.75 -0.28
CA PRO A 67 -2.91 -12.76 -1.50
C PRO A 67 -3.59 -11.41 -1.77
N GLU A 68 -3.73 -11.03 -3.06
CA GLU A 68 -4.25 -9.72 -3.43
C GLU A 68 -5.64 -9.41 -2.85
N ASP A 69 -6.56 -10.38 -2.87
CA ASP A 69 -7.90 -10.18 -2.33
C ASP A 69 -7.90 -9.90 -0.82
N GLU A 70 -7.02 -10.56 -0.07
CA GLU A 70 -6.84 -10.35 1.37
C GLU A 70 -6.15 -9.02 1.66
N ALA A 71 -5.10 -8.69 0.89
CA ALA A 71 -4.40 -7.42 0.98
C ALA A 71 -5.33 -6.23 0.71
N VAL A 72 -6.17 -6.33 -0.33
CA VAL A 72 -7.19 -5.33 -0.65
C VAL A 72 -8.20 -5.25 0.49
N ALA A 73 -8.78 -6.36 0.93
CA ALA A 73 -9.77 -6.38 2.01
C ALA A 73 -9.25 -5.72 3.30
N ALA A 74 -8.01 -6.01 3.69
CA ALA A 74 -7.36 -5.40 4.84
C ALA A 74 -7.14 -3.88 4.64
N ALA A 75 -6.67 -3.47 3.46
CA ALA A 75 -6.43 -2.07 3.13
C ALA A 75 -7.72 -1.22 3.11
N LEU A 76 -8.88 -1.81 2.82
CA LEU A 76 -10.17 -1.09 2.80
C LEU A 76 -10.59 -0.53 4.16
N THR A 77 -10.04 -1.06 5.26
CA THR A 77 -10.24 -0.47 6.60
C THR A 77 -9.69 0.95 6.69
N ALA A 78 -8.66 1.27 5.90
CA ALA A 78 -8.05 2.58 5.79
C ALA A 78 -8.46 3.35 4.53
N GLU A 79 -9.12 2.69 3.56
CA GLU A 79 -9.50 3.27 2.27
C GLU A 79 -10.89 2.83 1.79
N PRO A 80 -11.90 3.71 1.81
CA PRO A 80 -13.27 3.32 1.47
C PRO A 80 -13.54 3.21 -0.06
N HIS A 81 -12.56 3.41 -0.94
CA HIS A 81 -12.74 3.34 -2.40
C HIS A 81 -12.10 2.10 -3.05
N PRO A 82 -12.74 0.93 -2.97
CA PRO A 82 -12.19 -0.34 -3.47
C PRO A 82 -11.88 -0.37 -4.97
N ALA A 83 -12.64 0.36 -5.78
CA ALA A 83 -12.40 0.43 -7.22
C ALA A 83 -11.12 1.22 -7.55
N ALA A 84 -10.89 2.33 -6.84
CA ALA A 84 -9.70 3.16 -7.04
C ALA A 84 -8.43 2.43 -6.57
N LEU A 85 -8.50 1.73 -5.44
CA LEU A 85 -7.39 0.91 -4.95
C LEU A 85 -7.03 -0.23 -5.91
N ARG A 86 -8.02 -0.96 -6.44
CA ARG A 86 -7.77 -2.01 -7.43
C ARG A 86 -7.18 -1.46 -8.73
N GLN A 87 -7.65 -0.31 -9.19
CA GLN A 87 -7.06 0.32 -10.36
C GLN A 87 -5.59 0.71 -10.11
N ALA A 88 -5.27 1.27 -8.94
CA ALA A 88 -3.90 1.60 -8.56
C ALA A 88 -2.99 0.36 -8.54
N LEU A 89 -3.47 -0.77 -8.01
CA LEU A 89 -2.73 -2.03 -8.04
C LEU A 89 -2.54 -2.56 -9.47
N ALA A 90 -3.54 -2.41 -10.34
CA ALA A 90 -3.41 -2.73 -11.76
C ALA A 90 -2.37 -1.85 -12.47
N ASP A 91 -2.29 -0.56 -12.12
CA ASP A 91 -1.28 0.36 -12.65
C ASP A 91 0.13 -0.05 -12.20
N VAL A 92 0.31 -0.47 -10.93
CA VAL A 92 1.58 -1.04 -10.44
C VAL A 92 1.90 -2.38 -11.14
N ALA A 93 0.90 -3.23 -11.37
CA ALA A 93 1.08 -4.49 -12.11
C ALA A 93 1.55 -4.24 -13.54
N ALA A 94 1.03 -3.20 -14.22
CA ALA A 94 1.48 -2.80 -15.55
C ALA A 94 2.94 -2.33 -15.57
N LEU A 95 3.50 -1.90 -14.42
CA LEU A 95 4.91 -1.54 -14.25
C LEU A 95 5.82 -2.75 -13.92
N GLY A 96 5.29 -3.97 -13.96
CA GLY A 96 6.04 -5.19 -13.68
C GLY A 96 5.70 -5.83 -12.33
N GLY A 97 4.73 -5.31 -11.59
CA GLY A 97 4.29 -5.86 -10.31
C GLY A 97 4.89 -5.16 -9.10
N VAL A 98 4.36 -5.51 -7.92
CA VAL A 98 4.68 -4.85 -6.65
C VAL A 98 6.16 -4.96 -6.29
N GLU A 99 6.75 -6.15 -6.36
CA GLU A 99 8.14 -6.34 -5.96
C GLU A 99 9.12 -5.56 -6.87
N PRO A 100 9.07 -5.69 -8.22
CA PRO A 100 9.91 -4.90 -9.10
C PRO A 100 9.68 -3.38 -8.96
N TYR A 101 8.43 -2.96 -8.76
CA TYR A 101 8.09 -1.56 -8.54
C TYR A 101 8.74 -1.00 -7.26
N LEU A 102 8.60 -1.70 -6.13
CA LEU A 102 9.16 -1.25 -4.86
C LEU A 102 10.70 -1.27 -4.85
N LEU A 103 11.32 -2.30 -5.44
CA LEU A 103 12.79 -2.36 -5.60
C LEU A 103 13.32 -1.19 -6.45
N ARG A 104 12.67 -0.91 -7.59
CA ARG A 104 13.03 0.21 -8.47
C ARG A 104 12.94 1.57 -7.75
N ASN A 105 12.05 1.68 -6.79
CA ASN A 105 11.79 2.89 -6.02
C ASN A 105 12.52 2.96 -4.67
N GLY A 106 13.42 2.00 -4.38
CA GLY A 106 14.35 2.10 -3.25
C GLY A 106 14.04 1.19 -2.06
N LEU A 107 13.02 0.32 -2.13
CA LEU A 107 12.85 -0.74 -1.14
C LEU A 107 13.97 -1.78 -1.31
N THR A 108 14.49 -2.31 -0.21
CA THR A 108 15.58 -3.31 -0.24
C THR A 108 15.03 -4.72 0.01
N VAL A 109 15.75 -5.74 -0.46
CA VAL A 109 15.39 -7.16 -0.21
C VAL A 109 15.27 -7.46 1.28
N THR A 110 16.12 -6.86 2.13
CA THR A 110 16.02 -7.01 3.59
C THR A 110 14.69 -6.51 4.13
N LEU A 111 14.13 -5.43 3.59
CA LEU A 111 12.83 -4.91 4.00
C LEU A 111 11.68 -5.81 3.53
N PHE A 112 11.80 -6.50 2.38
CA PHE A 112 10.85 -7.55 2.00
C PHE A 112 10.84 -8.70 3.01
N LEU A 113 12.01 -9.15 3.47
CA LEU A 113 12.10 -10.19 4.49
C LEU A 113 11.46 -9.74 5.80
N ALA A 114 11.72 -8.51 6.24
CA ALA A 114 11.10 -7.94 7.44
C ALA A 114 9.56 -7.86 7.33
N LEU A 115 9.02 -7.49 6.16
CA LEU A 115 7.56 -7.50 5.92
C LEU A 115 6.98 -8.91 6.02
N ARG A 116 7.64 -9.90 5.40
CA ARG A 116 7.21 -11.30 5.47
C ARG A 116 7.22 -11.81 6.91
N GLU A 117 8.27 -11.55 7.67
CA GLU A 117 8.35 -11.91 9.09
C GLU A 117 7.25 -11.25 9.91
N ARG A 118 6.98 -9.97 9.65
CA ARG A 118 5.94 -9.20 10.35
C ARG A 118 4.54 -9.77 10.12
N PHE A 119 4.22 -10.15 8.88
CA PHE A 119 2.87 -10.56 8.50
C PHE A 119 2.67 -12.08 8.41
N ALA A 120 3.72 -12.89 8.58
CA ALA A 120 3.60 -14.35 8.69
C ALA A 120 2.84 -14.82 9.95
N GLY A 121 2.57 -13.91 10.90
CA GLY A 121 1.97 -14.20 12.19
C GLY A 121 0.49 -14.62 12.18
N ASP A 122 -0.24 -14.47 11.08
CA ASP A 122 -1.68 -14.77 11.03
C ASP A 122 -2.03 -16.19 10.51
N ASP A 123 -1.09 -16.93 9.93
CA ASP A 123 -1.29 -18.36 9.59
C ASP A 123 -1.15 -19.30 10.81
N ALA A 124 -0.64 -18.80 11.94
CA ALA A 124 -0.55 -19.56 13.19
C ALA A 124 -1.85 -19.52 14.02
N GLY A 125 -2.88 -18.79 13.57
CA GLY A 125 -4.14 -18.59 14.29
C GLY A 125 -5.28 -19.57 13.96
N PHE A 126 -5.14 -20.40 12.92
CA PHE A 126 -6.22 -21.30 12.46
C PHE A 126 -5.90 -22.81 12.47
N ALA A 127 -4.72 -23.22 12.95
CA ALA A 127 -4.34 -24.63 13.01
C ALA A 127 -3.68 -25.00 14.34
N ALA A 128 -4.47 -25.19 15.40
CA ALA A 128 -4.24 -26.14 16.51
C ALA A 128 -5.29 -25.94 17.62
N GLY A 129 -6.55 -26.20 17.28
CA GLY A 129 -7.61 -26.41 18.26
C GLY A 129 -7.87 -27.89 18.49
N ASP A 130 -6.82 -28.70 18.70
CA ASP A 130 -7.01 -30.02 19.32
C ASP A 130 -6.95 -29.82 20.84
N VAL A 131 -8.13 -29.70 21.44
CA VAL A 131 -8.31 -29.77 22.89
C VAL A 131 -8.57 -31.25 23.21
N SER A 132 -7.69 -31.82 24.04
CA SER A 132 -7.80 -33.17 24.59
C SER A 132 -9.07 -33.40 25.40
#